data_AF-A0A0A9E4Y4-F1
#
_entry.id   AF-A0A0A9E4Y4-F1
#
_cell.length_a   1.000
_cell.length_b   1.000
_cell.length_c   1.000
_cell.angle_alpha   90.00
_cell.angle_beta   90.00
_cell.angle_gamma   90.00
#
_symmetry.space_group_name_H-M   'P 1'
#
loop_
_entity.id
_entity.type
_entity.pdbx_description
1 polymer ?
#
loop_
_entity_poly.entity_id
_entity_poly.type
_entity_poly.pdbx_seq_one_letter_code
_entity_poly.pdbx_strand_id
1 'polypeptide(L)' 'MWLGRSQGHREVPVVSTGSFAFDMALGTGGLPKGRVVEIYGPEASGKTTLALHVIAEAQKNGDQG' A
#
# COMPACT_ATOMS: atom_id res chain seq x y z
N MET A 1 0.34 38.76 -2.57
CA MET A 1 -0.71 37.78 -2.92
C MET A 1 -0.27 36.42 -2.43
N TRP A 2 -1.03 35.78 -1.54
CA TRP A 2 -0.76 34.42 -1.08
C TRP A 2 -1.42 33.46 -2.07
N LEU A 3 -0.64 32.93 -3.02
CA LEU A 3 -1.10 31.85 -3.88
C LEU A 3 -1.20 30.60 -3.00
N GLY A 4 -2.39 30.02 -2.94
CA GLY A 4 -2.74 28.91 -2.07
C GLY A 4 -1.64 27.87 -2.02
N ARG A 5 -1.17 27.55 -0.81
CA ARG A 5 -0.41 26.31 -0.60
C ARG A 5 -1.28 25.19 -1.14
N SER A 6 -0.91 24.63 -2.29
CA SER A 6 -1.29 23.27 -2.64
C SER A 6 -0.92 22.45 -1.42
N GLN A 7 -1.91 21.90 -0.70
CA GLN A 7 -1.58 20.94 0.34
C GLN A 7 -0.84 19.82 -0.38
N GLY A 8 0.48 19.78 -0.23
CA GLY A 8 1.32 18.72 -0.75
C GLY A 8 0.71 17.40 -0.29
N HIS A 9 0.82 16.38 -1.15
CA HIS A 9 0.36 15.03 -0.84
C HIS A 9 0.77 14.68 0.59
N ARG A 10 -0.20 14.60 1.52
CA ARG A 10 0.09 14.20 2.89
C ARG A 10 0.62 12.78 2.79
N GLU A 11 1.87 12.57 3.17
CA GLU A 11 2.43 11.23 3.27
C GLU A 11 1.55 10.40 4.20
N VAL A 12 0.85 9.44 3.61
CA VAL A 12 0.03 8.48 4.34
C VAL A 12 0.94 7.31 4.67
N PRO A 13 0.99 6.82 5.91
CA PRO A 13 1.73 5.61 6.23
C PRO A 13 1.27 4.45 5.33
N VAL A 14 2.20 3.68 4.78
CA VAL A 14 1.91 2.55 3.89
C VAL A 14 2.53 1.25 4.40
N VAL A 15 2.04 0.12 3.89
CA VAL A 15 2.66 -1.21 3.98
C VAL A 15 3.06 -1.64 2.56
N SER A 16 4.30 -2.09 2.36
CA SER A 16 4.74 -2.60 1.05
C SER A 16 3.92 -3.82 0.62
N THR A 17 3.68 -3.94 -0.68
CA THR A 17 3.08 -5.16 -1.26
C THR A 17 4.04 -6.33 -1.35
N GLY A 18 5.32 -6.12 -1.03
CA GLY A 18 6.42 -7.06 -1.28
C GLY A 18 6.92 -7.04 -2.73
N SER A 19 6.37 -6.17 -3.58
CA SER A 19 6.76 -5.99 -4.97
C SER A 19 7.07 -4.52 -5.26
N PHE A 20 8.35 -4.23 -5.50
CA PHE A 20 8.81 -2.87 -5.80
C PHE A 20 8.07 -2.25 -7.00
N ALA A 21 7.88 -3.02 -8.07
CA ALA A 21 7.18 -2.55 -9.25
C ALA A 21 5.71 -2.21 -8.95
N PHE A 22 5.06 -2.99 -8.09
CA PHE A 22 3.66 -2.76 -7.77
C PHE A 22 3.49 -1.58 -6.80
N ASP A 23 4.38 -1.44 -5.82
CA ASP A 23 4.41 -0.30 -4.90
C ASP A 23 4.57 1.03 -5.66
N MET A 24 5.44 1.07 -6.68
CA MET A 24 5.56 2.23 -7.56
C MET A 24 4.29 2.46 -8.39
N ALA A 25 3.68 1.40 -8.94
CA ALA A 25 2.47 1.52 -9.75
C ALA A 25 1.26 2.04 -8.96
N LEU A 26 1.19 1.80 -7.65
CA LEU A 26 0.16 2.36 -6.78
C LEU A 26 0.29 3.87 -6.59
N GLY A 27 1.46 4.45 -6.87
CA GLY A 27 1.74 5.89 -6.70
C GLY A 27 1.89 6.35 -5.25
N THR A 28 1.38 5.57 -4.28
CA THR A 28 1.53 5.79 -2.83
C THR A 28 2.78 5.10 -2.25
N GLY A 29 3.45 4.23 -3.01
CA GLY A 29 4.59 3.44 -2.52
C GLY A 29 4.20 2.20 -1.70
N GLY A 30 2.92 1.80 -1.71
CA GLY A 30 2.39 0.65 -0.97
C GLY A 30 0.91 0.82 -0.61
N LEU A 31 0.35 -0.12 0.15
CA LEU A 31 -1.05 -0.07 0.59
C LEU A 31 -1.21 0.92 1.77
N PRO A 32 -2.14 1.88 1.72
CA PRO A 32 -2.30 2.89 2.76
C PRO A 32 -2.87 2.31 4.05
N LYS A 33 -2.22 2.58 5.19
CA LYS A 33 -2.71 2.22 6.52
C LYS A 33 -3.99 3.00 6.86
N GLY A 34 -4.88 2.38 7.64
CA GLY A 34 -6.15 2.98 8.06
C GLY A 34 -7.19 3.11 6.93
N ARG A 35 -7.05 2.33 5.85
CA ARG A 35 -7.96 2.28 4.71
C ARG A 35 -8.33 0.85 4.37
N VAL A 36 -9.50 0.66 3.78
CA VAL A 36 -9.92 -0.63 3.21
C VAL A 36 -9.40 -0.71 1.78
N VAL A 37 -8.77 -1.83 1.43
CA VAL A 37 -8.27 -2.15 0.09
C VAL A 37 -8.92 -3.44 -0.38
N GLU A 38 -9.42 -3.46 -1.61
CA GLU A 38 -9.97 -4.64 -2.26
C GLU A 38 -9.00 -5.18 -3.31
N ILE A 39 -8.73 -6.49 -3.27
CA ILE A 39 -7.94 -7.19 -4.28
C ILE A 39 -8.86 -8.19 -4.99
N TYR A 40 -9.18 -7.93 -6.26
CA TYR A 40 -10.08 -8.76 -7.07
C TYR A 40 -9.38 -9.30 -8.32
N GLY A 41 -9.96 -10.34 -8.93
CA GLY A 41 -9.41 -10.98 -10.12
C GLY A 41 -9.77 -12.47 -10.24
N PRO A 42 -9.49 -13.09 -11.40
CA PRO A 42 -9.82 -14.49 -11.68
C PRO A 42 -9.28 -15.48 -10.63
N GLU A 43 -9.84 -16.68 -10.55
CA GLU A 43 -9.27 -17.76 -9.76
C GLU A 43 -7.79 -18.00 -10.16
N ALA A 44 -6.95 -18.38 -9.19
CA ALA A 44 -5.51 -18.60 -9.37
C ALA A 44 -4.67 -17.38 -9.84
N SER A 45 -5.22 -16.16 -9.90
CA SER A 45 -4.47 -14.93 -10.24
C SER A 45 -3.50 -14.42 -9.15
N GLY A 46 -3.38 -15.12 -8.02
CA GLY A 46 -2.43 -14.77 -6.96
C GLY A 46 -2.94 -13.79 -5.89
N LYS A 47 -4.24 -13.48 -5.83
CA LYS A 47 -4.84 -12.57 -4.82
C LYS A 47 -4.45 -12.93 -3.38
N THR A 48 -4.63 -14.20 -3.01
CA THR A 48 -4.30 -14.71 -1.66
C THR A 48 -2.79 -14.63 -1.41
N THR A 49 -1.98 -14.96 -2.41
CA THR A 49 -0.52 -14.86 -2.33
C THR A 49 -0.08 -13.42 -2.08
N LEU A 50 -0.62 -12.46 -2.83
CA LEU A 50 -0.35 -11.03 -2.63
C LEU A 50 -0.75 -10.56 -1.22
N ALA A 51 -1.93 -10.96 -0.74
CA ALA A 51 -2.36 -10.62 0.62
C ALA A 51 -1.41 -11.17 1.69
N LEU A 52 -0.90 -12.40 1.51
CA LEU A 52 0.09 -12.98 2.42
C LEU A 52 1.45 -12.26 2.35
N HIS A 53 1.88 -11.79 1.18
CA HIS A 53 3.06 -10.95 1.05
C HIS A 53 2.92 -9.62 1.81
N VAL A 54 1.78 -8.94 1.68
CA VAL A 54 1.49 -7.70 2.43
C VAL A 54 1.55 -7.97 3.94
N ILE A 55 0.94 -9.07 4.42
CA ILE A 55 0.99 -9.46 5.84
C ILE A 55 2.44 -9.67 6.29
N ALA A 56 3.24 -10.38 5.50
CA ALA A 56 4.65 -10.63 5.82
C ALA A 56 5.46 -9.33 5.87
N GLU A 57 5.23 -8.38 4.96
CA GLU A 57 5.89 -7.06 4.98
C GLU A 57 5.48 -6.23 6.21
N ALA A 58 4.21 -6.24 6.60
CA ALA A 58 3.76 -5.59 7.84
C ALA A 58 4.47 -6.19 9.07
N GLN A 59 4.53 -7.53 9.15
CA GLN A 59 5.20 -8.24 10.24
C GLN A 59 6.70 -7.92 10.32
N LYS A 60 7.41 -7.87 9.18
CA LYS A 60 8.83 -7.51 9.12
C LYS A 60 9.12 -6.11 9.66
N ASN A 61 8.22 -5.16 9.41
CA ASN A 61 8.37 -3.77 9.82
C ASN A 61 7.94 -3.52 11.28
N GLY A 62 7.61 -4.57 12.03
CA GLY A 62 7.21 -4.46 13.44
C GLY A 62 5.81 -3.89 13.63
N ASP A 63 4.96 -3.88 12.60
CA ASP A 63 3.53 -3.58 12.74
C ASP A 63 2.83 -4.76 13.42
N GLN A 64 3.05 -4.87 14.73
CA GLN A 64 2.34 -5.78 15.61
C GLN A 64 1.23 -5.00 16.33
N GLY A 65 0.03 -4.95 15.74
CA GLY A 65 -1.21 -4.57 16.42
C GLY A 65 -1.30 -3.15 16.96
#